data_AF-A0A7J7P5K7-F1
#
_entry.id   AF-A0A7J7P5K7-F1
#
_cell.length_a   1.000
_cell.length_b   1.000
_cell.length_c   1.000
_cell.angle_alpha   90.00
_cell.angle_beta   90.00
_cell.angle_gamma   90.00
#
_symmetry.space_group_name_H-M   'P 1'
#
loop_
_entity.id
_entity.type
_entity.pdbx_description
1 polymer ?
#
loop_
_entity_poly.entity_id
_entity_poly.type
_entity_poly.pdbx_seq_one_letter_code
_entity_poly.pdbx_strand_id
1 'polypeptide(L)'
;MVATFLGLYLGPKHAILASINRALPELALHGSECNELSWIESMAYFSGINQVTTVEALRDRFSTSDHKNYYKWKSDFVRELISLNGIEGILGMLMKKPRMELALSPFEGIMSRIKSDMVPFPHRERKPLFLGVFCILGRKGREDELCLHGLNSKFP
;
A
#
# COMPACT_ATOMS: atom_id res chain seq x y z
N MET A 1 -13.52 -4.35 8.97
CA MET A 1 -12.46 -4.30 7.94
C MET A 1 -12.62 -2.97 7.23
N VAL A 2 -11.53 -2.22 7.04
CA VAL A 2 -11.54 -0.94 6.31
C VAL A 2 -10.66 -1.13 5.08
N ALA A 3 -11.14 -0.68 3.93
CA ALA A 3 -10.34 -0.55 2.73
C ALA A 3 -10.10 0.94 2.48
N THR A 4 -8.86 1.31 2.17
CA THR A 4 -8.47 2.70 1.91
C THR A 4 -7.77 2.75 0.57
N PHE A 5 -8.23 3.65 -0.30
CA PHE A 5 -7.59 3.93 -1.57
C PHE A 5 -6.82 5.24 -1.43
N LEU A 6 -5.49 5.17 -1.43
CA LEU A 6 -4.62 6.33 -1.38
C LEU A 6 -3.96 6.51 -2.75
N GLY A 7 -3.94 7.74 -3.25
CA GLY A 7 -3.39 8.06 -4.55
C GLY A 7 -2.67 9.40 -4.56
N LEU A 8 -1.64 9.50 -5.40
CA LEU A 8 -0.94 10.75 -5.71
C LEU A 8 -1.12 11.03 -7.20
N TYR A 9 -1.63 12.21 -7.53
CA TYR A 9 -1.78 12.66 -8.90
C TYR A 9 -0.90 13.89 -9.15
N LEU A 10 -0.08 13.84 -10.20
CA LEU A 10 0.81 14.93 -10.58
C LEU A 10 0.07 15.90 -11.51
N GLY A 11 -0.83 16.70 -10.94
CA GLY A 11 -1.62 17.66 -11.66
C GLY A 11 -2.76 18.21 -10.81
N PRO A 12 -3.63 19.04 -11.42
CA PRO A 12 -4.71 19.69 -10.69
C PRO A 12 -5.85 18.70 -10.36
N LYS A 13 -6.55 18.99 -9.27
CA LYS A 13 -7.67 18.20 -8.72
C LYS A 13 -8.78 17.90 -9.71
N HIS A 14 -9.16 18.87 -10.54
CA HIS A 14 -10.22 18.66 -11.54
C HIS A 14 -9.84 17.59 -12.58
N ALA A 15 -8.55 17.47 -12.92
CA ALA A 15 -8.08 16.51 -13.90
C ALA A 15 -8.06 15.07 -13.35
N ILE A 16 -7.72 14.88 -12.07
CA ILE A 16 -7.83 13.55 -11.44
C ILE A 16 -9.29 13.12 -11.27
N LEU A 17 -10.19 14.03 -10.86
CA LEU A 17 -11.62 13.72 -10.75
C LEU A 17 -12.20 13.27 -12.11
N ALA A 18 -11.87 13.99 -13.18
CA ALA A 18 -12.29 13.62 -14.53
C ALA A 18 -11.70 12.27 -14.99
N SER A 19 -10.45 11.99 -14.62
CA SER A 19 -9.76 10.74 -15.00
C SER A 19 -10.34 9.53 -14.26
N ILE A 20 -10.54 9.63 -12.94
CA ILE A 20 -11.11 8.56 -12.13
C ILE A 20 -12.57 8.31 -12.51
N ASN A 21 -13.39 9.34 -12.68
CA ASN A 21 -14.78 9.17 -13.11
C ASN A 21 -14.92 8.48 -14.47
N ARG A 22 -13.89 8.58 -15.33
CA ARG A 22 -13.86 7.89 -16.62
C ARG A 22 -13.34 6.45 -16.52
N ALA A 23 -12.28 6.23 -15.75
CA ALA A 23 -11.54 4.96 -15.75
C ALA A 23 -11.96 4.00 -14.63
N LEU A 24 -12.45 4.52 -13.51
CA LEU A 24 -12.87 3.77 -12.31
C LEU A 24 -14.02 4.51 -11.60
N PRO A 25 -15.19 4.65 -12.26
CA PRO A 25 -16.35 5.33 -11.68
C PRO A 25 -16.85 4.68 -10.38
N GLU A 26 -16.60 3.39 -10.17
CA GLU A 26 -16.98 2.63 -8.98
C GLU A 26 -16.29 3.13 -7.72
N LEU A 27 -15.14 3.81 -7.84
CA LEU A 27 -14.46 4.43 -6.71
C LEU A 27 -15.25 5.65 -6.16
N ALA A 28 -16.12 6.24 -6.98
CA ALA A 28 -16.99 7.36 -6.62
C ALA A 28 -16.25 8.52 -5.92
N LEU A 29 -15.02 8.82 -6.36
CA LEU A 29 -14.14 9.81 -5.74
C LEU A 29 -14.78 11.21 -5.74
N HIS A 30 -15.00 11.76 -4.55
CA HIS A 30 -15.56 13.09 -4.39
C HIS A 30 -14.46 14.15 -4.32
N GLY A 31 -14.78 15.37 -4.79
CA GLY A 31 -13.85 16.49 -4.72
C GLY A 31 -13.39 16.79 -3.30
N SER A 32 -14.24 16.65 -2.29
CA SER A 32 -13.84 16.89 -0.89
C SER A 32 -12.75 15.94 -0.37
N GLU A 33 -12.54 14.80 -1.03
CA GLU A 33 -11.55 13.80 -0.65
C GLU A 33 -10.18 14.05 -1.32
N CYS A 34 -10.10 15.02 -2.24
CA CYS A 34 -8.87 15.39 -2.93
C CYS A 34 -8.28 16.68 -2.33
N ASN A 35 -7.07 16.58 -1.79
CA ASN A 35 -6.27 17.71 -1.31
C ASN A 35 -5.23 18.10 -2.38
N GLU A 36 -5.20 19.37 -2.77
CA GLU A 36 -4.11 19.91 -3.60
C GLU A 36 -2.98 20.36 -2.68
N LEU A 37 -1.82 19.72 -2.82
CA LEU A 37 -0.64 19.93 -1.98
C LEU A 37 0.56 20.17 -2.88
N SER A 38 1.53 20.93 -2.39
CA SER A 38 2.86 20.91 -3.00
C SER A 38 3.49 19.52 -2.89
N TRP A 39 4.52 19.26 -3.69
CA TRP A 39 5.19 17.96 -3.70
C TRP A 39 5.71 17.56 -2.31
N ILE A 40 6.31 18.50 -1.55
CA ILE A 40 6.85 18.19 -0.22
C ILE A 40 5.76 17.97 0.83
N GLU A 41 4.65 18.70 0.76
CA GLU A 41 3.49 18.48 1.63
C GLU A 41 2.85 17.11 1.36
N SER A 42 2.84 16.65 0.10
CA SER A 42 2.40 15.29 -0.21
C SER A 42 3.30 14.23 0.43
N MET A 43 4.62 14.44 0.49
CA MET A 43 5.54 13.51 1.16
C MET A 43 5.29 13.48 2.67
N ALA A 44 5.01 14.63 3.28
CA ALA A 44 4.59 14.70 4.68
C ALA A 44 3.30 13.91 4.91
N TYR A 45 2.28 14.11 4.07
CA TYR A 45 1.01 13.37 4.13
C TYR A 45 1.19 11.84 4.03
N PHE A 46 2.04 11.36 3.13
CA PHE A 46 2.29 9.91 2.94
C PHE A 46 3.23 9.28 3.98
N SER A 47 3.89 10.07 4.83
CA SER A 47 4.88 9.57 5.80
C SER A 47 4.28 8.68 6.90
N GLY A 48 2.97 8.76 7.15
CA GLY A 48 2.30 8.04 8.23
C GLY A 48 2.57 8.61 9.63
N ILE A 49 3.25 9.77 9.74
CA ILE A 49 3.57 10.46 10.99
C ILE A 49 2.35 11.28 11.45
N ASN A 50 1.30 10.60 11.91
CA ASN A 50 0.01 11.20 12.32
C ASN A 50 -0.75 11.94 11.19
N GLN A 51 -2.05 12.19 11.38
CA GLN A 51 -2.93 12.86 10.40
C GLN A 51 -2.55 14.33 10.09
N VAL A 52 -1.60 14.91 10.85
CA VAL A 52 -1.17 16.30 10.73
C VAL A 52 0.35 16.36 10.69
N THR A 53 0.97 15.66 9.74
CA THR A 53 2.42 15.80 9.54
C THR A 53 2.71 17.12 8.83
N THR A 54 3.44 18.02 9.48
CA THR A 54 3.97 19.22 8.81
C THR A 54 5.27 18.88 8.09
N VAL A 55 5.70 19.73 7.16
CA VAL A 55 6.99 19.54 6.45
C VAL A 55 8.16 19.53 7.44
N GLU A 56 8.08 20.29 8.52
CA GLU A 56 9.11 20.35 9.57
C GLU A 56 9.26 19.03 10.31
N ALA A 57 8.17 18.28 10.49
CA ALA A 57 8.18 16.99 11.16
C ALA A 57 9.02 15.94 10.40
N LEU A 58 9.22 16.12 9.08
CA LEU A 58 10.11 15.25 8.29
C LEU A 58 11.59 15.34 8.73
N ARG A 59 11.96 16.34 9.53
CA ARG A 59 13.32 16.48 10.08
C ARG A 59 13.53 15.67 11.35
N ASP A 60 12.46 15.23 12.01
CA ASP A 60 12.56 14.42 13.20
C ASP A 60 12.95 12.98 12.84
N ARG A 61 13.96 12.45 13.54
CA ARG A 61 14.45 11.08 13.37
C ARG A 61 13.95 10.14 14.46
N PHE A 62 13.27 10.67 15.48
CA PHE A 62 12.73 9.89 16.58
C PHE A 62 11.23 9.66 16.37
N SER A 63 10.80 8.41 16.53
CA SER A 63 9.38 8.08 16.43
C SER A 63 8.63 8.62 17.65
N THR A 64 7.49 9.26 17.42
CA THR A 64 6.60 9.73 18.49
C THR A 64 5.86 8.61 19.21
N SER A 65 6.03 7.34 18.81
CA SER A 65 5.39 6.21 19.49
C SER A 65 6.27 5.65 20.59
N ASP A 66 5.83 5.78 21.85
CA ASP A 66 6.49 5.19 23.03
C ASP A 66 6.50 3.65 23.03
N HIS A 67 5.94 3.00 22.00
CA HIS A 67 5.70 1.57 21.96
C HIS A 67 6.38 0.97 20.72
N LYS A 68 7.42 0.14 20.96
CA LYS A 68 8.02 -0.67 19.89
C LYS A 68 7.00 -1.69 19.39
N ASN A 69 6.52 -1.47 18.18
CA ASN A 69 5.70 -2.44 17.45
C ASN A 69 6.61 -3.43 16.71
N TYR A 70 6.17 -4.69 16.65
CA TYR A 70 6.87 -5.76 15.94
C TYR A 70 6.10 -6.09 14.69
N TYR A 71 6.78 -6.23 13.56
CA TYR A 71 6.12 -6.49 12.28
C TYR A 71 6.79 -7.64 11.56
N LYS A 72 5.98 -8.44 10.85
CA LYS A 72 6.47 -9.34 9.81
C LYS A 72 5.85 -8.92 8.49
N TRP A 73 6.68 -8.79 7.47
CA TRP A 73 6.28 -8.40 6.13
C TRP A 73 6.55 -9.55 5.17
N LYS A 74 5.66 -9.75 4.20
CA LYS A 74 5.89 -10.56 3.00
C LYS A 74 5.41 -9.79 1.79
N SER A 75 6.11 -9.93 0.68
CA SER A 75 5.72 -9.31 -0.58
C SER A 75 5.63 -10.34 -1.69
N ASP A 76 4.77 -10.08 -2.66
CA ASP A 76 4.65 -10.85 -3.89
C ASP A 76 4.28 -9.95 -5.08
N PHE A 77 4.67 -10.37 -6.28
CA PHE A 77 4.39 -9.66 -7.53
C PHE A 77 3.24 -10.33 -8.26
N VAL A 78 2.11 -9.63 -8.32
CA VAL A 78 0.91 -10.06 -9.03
C VAL A 78 1.09 -9.75 -10.51
N ARG A 79 1.06 -10.78 -11.37
CA ARG A 79 1.25 -10.65 -12.83
C ARG A 79 -0.01 -10.87 -13.64
N GLU A 80 -1.02 -11.48 -13.03
CA GLU A 80 -2.33 -11.73 -13.61
C GLU A 80 -3.40 -11.24 -12.63
N LEU A 81 -4.59 -10.89 -13.14
CA LEU A 81 -5.68 -10.43 -12.30
C LEU A 81 -6.04 -11.50 -11.26
N ILE A 82 -6.12 -11.10 -10.01
CA ILE A 82 -6.60 -11.97 -8.93
C ILE A 82 -8.08 -12.25 -9.21
N SER A 83 -8.43 -13.54 -9.31
CA SER A 83 -9.84 -13.94 -9.48
C SER A 83 -10.72 -13.44 -8.34
N LEU A 84 -12.03 -13.31 -8.57
CA LEU A 84 -12.97 -12.90 -7.53
C LEU A 84 -12.88 -13.81 -6.30
N ASN A 85 -12.83 -15.13 -6.50
CA ASN A 85 -12.65 -16.11 -5.42
C ASN A 85 -11.33 -15.90 -4.66
N GLY A 86 -10.26 -15.50 -5.36
CA GLY A 86 -8.98 -15.16 -4.75
C GLY A 86 -9.09 -13.91 -3.87
N ILE A 87 -9.75 -12.86 -4.35
CA ILE A 87 -10.02 -11.64 -3.58
C ILE A 87 -10.85 -11.97 -2.34
N GLU A 88 -11.94 -12.73 -2.49
CA GLU A 88 -12.78 -13.18 -1.37
C GLU A 88 -11.98 -13.98 -0.33
N GLY A 89 -11.08 -14.86 -0.77
CA GLY A 89 -10.17 -15.60 0.11
C GLY A 89 -9.24 -14.68 0.91
N ILE A 90 -8.64 -13.69 0.25
CA ILE A 90 -7.78 -12.68 0.88
C ILE A 90 -8.57 -11.86 1.92
N LEU A 91 -9.76 -11.38 1.56
CA LEU A 91 -10.63 -10.63 2.47
C LEU A 91 -11.06 -11.49 3.67
N GLY A 92 -11.42 -12.74 3.44
CA GLY A 92 -11.74 -13.71 4.49
C GLY A 92 -10.59 -13.92 5.47
N MET A 93 -9.35 -13.94 4.97
CA MET A 93 -8.14 -14.05 5.79
C MET A 93 -7.88 -12.77 6.60
N LEU A 94 -8.03 -11.59 5.99
CA LEU A 94 -7.92 -10.28 6.66
C LEU A 94 -8.94 -10.13 7.78
N MET A 95 -10.19 -10.57 7.56
CA MET A 95 -11.24 -10.53 8.58
C MET A 95 -10.94 -11.45 9.77
N LYS A 96 -10.28 -12.61 9.55
CA LYS A 96 -9.89 -13.54 10.63
C LYS A 96 -8.68 -13.06 11.42
N LYS A 97 -7.85 -12.18 10.85
CA LYS A 97 -6.59 -11.71 11.45
C LYS A 97 -6.62 -10.19 11.59
N PRO A 98 -7.18 -9.63 12.68
CA PRO A 98 -7.45 -8.20 12.84
C PRO A 98 -6.21 -7.29 12.90
N ARG A 99 -5.00 -7.84 12.84
CA ARG A 99 -3.72 -7.11 12.80
C ARG A 99 -2.94 -7.35 11.51
N MET A 100 -3.60 -7.93 10.52
CA MET A 100 -3.03 -8.15 9.21
C MET A 100 -3.49 -7.03 8.28
N GLU A 101 -2.55 -6.52 7.51
CA GLU A 101 -2.77 -5.49 6.50
C GLU A 101 -2.27 -6.01 5.15
N LEU A 102 -2.92 -5.58 4.08
CA LEU A 102 -2.49 -5.81 2.71
C LEU A 102 -2.40 -4.45 2.01
N ALA A 103 -1.21 -4.11 1.55
CA ALA A 103 -0.98 -3.00 0.64
C ALA A 103 -0.82 -3.54 -0.78
N LEU A 104 -1.56 -2.96 -1.74
CA LEU A 104 -1.42 -3.24 -3.16
C LEU A 104 -0.91 -1.98 -3.85
N SER A 105 0.32 -2.02 -4.37
CA SER A 105 0.93 -0.89 -5.08
C SER A 105 0.96 -1.17 -6.58
N PRO A 106 0.40 -0.29 -7.44
CA PRO A 106 0.44 -0.48 -8.89
C PRO A 106 1.88 -0.43 -9.39
N PHE A 107 2.23 -1.32 -10.32
CA PHE A 107 3.63 -1.54 -10.72
C PHE A 107 3.93 -1.16 -12.18
N GLU A 108 2.95 -0.70 -12.96
CA GLU A 108 3.15 -0.38 -14.38
C GLU A 108 3.85 0.99 -14.63
N GLY A 109 3.52 1.68 -15.74
CA GLY A 109 4.12 2.97 -16.10
C GLY A 109 5.58 2.83 -16.54
N ILE A 110 6.46 3.73 -16.05
CA ILE A 110 7.89 3.70 -16.38
C ILE A 110 8.54 2.37 -15.99
N MET A 111 8.00 1.71 -14.96
CA MET A 111 8.57 0.47 -14.44
C MET A 111 8.50 -0.67 -15.47
N SER A 112 7.48 -0.68 -16.33
CA SER A 112 7.29 -1.64 -17.42
C SER A 112 8.19 -1.40 -18.66
N ARG A 113 8.89 -0.26 -18.72
CA ARG A 113 9.70 0.16 -19.88
C ARG A 113 11.20 -0.09 -19.71
N ILE A 114 11.66 -0.28 -18.48
CA ILE A 114 13.05 -0.55 -18.15
C ILE A 114 13.28 -2.06 -18.26
N LYS A 115 14.34 -2.49 -18.94
CA LYS A 115 14.68 -3.92 -19.07
C LYS A 115 15.08 -4.51 -17.70
N SER A 116 14.78 -5.78 -17.50
CA SER A 116 15.02 -6.52 -16.24
C SER A 116 16.50 -6.64 -15.86
N ASP A 117 17.39 -6.62 -16.84
CA ASP A 117 18.84 -6.80 -16.69
C ASP A 117 19.61 -5.48 -16.53
N MET A 118 18.94 -4.33 -16.65
CA MET A 118 19.60 -3.02 -16.57
C MET A 118 20.07 -2.66 -15.16
N VAL A 119 19.40 -3.19 -14.12
CA VAL A 119 19.72 -2.97 -12.70
C VAL A 119 19.41 -4.23 -11.89
N PRO A 120 20.00 -4.42 -10.69
CA PRO A 120 19.80 -5.63 -9.88
C PRO A 120 18.35 -5.93 -9.46
N PHE A 121 17.42 -5.00 -9.64
CA PHE A 121 16.00 -5.19 -9.35
C PHE A 121 15.29 -5.76 -10.60
N PRO A 122 14.96 -7.07 -10.65
CA PRO A 122 14.63 -7.76 -11.91
C PRO A 122 13.14 -7.77 -12.21
N HIS A 123 12.28 -7.31 -11.30
CA HIS A 123 10.82 -7.44 -11.39
C HIS A 123 10.19 -6.48 -12.41
N ARG A 124 10.73 -6.43 -13.62
CA ARG A 124 10.20 -5.70 -14.79
C ARG A 124 9.67 -6.66 -15.85
N GLU A 125 10.20 -7.87 -15.86
CA GLU A 125 9.78 -8.95 -16.77
C GLU A 125 8.35 -9.39 -16.48
N ARG A 126 7.63 -9.72 -17.57
CA ARG A 126 6.22 -10.12 -17.54
C ARG A 126 5.26 -9.06 -16.97
N LYS A 127 5.73 -7.81 -16.80
CA LYS A 127 4.94 -6.63 -16.41
C LYS A 127 4.00 -6.91 -15.24
N PRO A 128 4.52 -6.98 -14.00
CA PRO A 128 3.67 -7.09 -12.82
C PRO A 128 2.61 -5.98 -12.82
N LEU A 129 1.39 -6.34 -12.47
CA LEU A 129 0.27 -5.41 -12.29
C LEU A 129 0.41 -4.69 -10.95
N PHE A 130 0.71 -5.46 -9.89
CA PHE A 130 0.83 -4.96 -8.52
C PHE A 130 2.00 -5.60 -7.77
N LEU A 131 2.60 -4.83 -6.87
CA LEU A 131 3.35 -5.36 -5.73
C LEU A 131 2.38 -5.45 -4.55
N GLY A 132 2.08 -6.68 -4.12
CA GLY A 132 1.31 -6.94 -2.91
C GLY A 132 2.23 -7.10 -1.72
N VAL A 133 1.92 -6.43 -0.62
CA VAL A 133 2.67 -6.54 0.63
C VAL A 133 1.72 -6.86 1.77
N PHE A 134 1.88 -8.04 2.37
CA PHE A 134 1.20 -8.42 3.59
C PHE A 134 2.03 -8.05 4.80
N CYS A 135 1.40 -7.42 5.79
CA CYS A 135 1.99 -7.11 7.08
C CYS A 135 1.18 -7.79 8.19
N ILE A 136 1.85 -8.34 9.21
CA ILE A 136 1.20 -8.72 10.46
C ILE A 136 1.89 -7.98 11.61
N LEU A 137 1.09 -7.26 12.41
CA LEU A 137 1.54 -6.55 13.61
C LEU A 137 1.50 -7.47 14.85
N GLY A 138 2.67 -7.67 15.46
CA GLY A 138 2.88 -8.38 16.72
C GLY A 138 2.82 -7.46 17.94
N ARG A 139 2.66 -8.06 19.13
CA ARG A 139 2.77 -7.38 20.43
C ARG A 139 3.96 -7.92 21.19
N LYS A 140 4.59 -7.04 21.97
CA LYS A 140 5.65 -7.41 22.91
C LYS A 140 5.21 -8.59 23.79
N GLY A 141 6.00 -9.65 23.85
CA GLY A 141 5.73 -10.87 24.63
C GLY A 141 4.77 -11.91 24.00
N ARG A 142 4.27 -11.68 22.78
CA ARG A 142 3.59 -12.69 21.93
C ARG A 142 4.10 -12.62 20.48
N GLU A 143 5.38 -12.32 20.36
CA GLU A 143 6.06 -11.92 19.12
C GLU A 143 6.12 -13.08 18.11
N ASP A 144 6.05 -14.32 18.59
CA ASP A 144 6.55 -15.48 17.85
C ASP A 144 5.42 -16.29 17.18
N GLU A 145 4.33 -16.59 17.88
CA GLU A 145 3.30 -17.50 17.34
C GLU A 145 2.46 -16.87 16.23
N LEU A 146 1.94 -15.65 16.44
CA LEU A 146 1.04 -15.00 15.49
C LEU A 146 1.77 -14.46 14.24
N CYS A 147 2.98 -13.91 14.41
CA CYS A 147 3.76 -13.36 13.30
C CYS A 147 4.42 -14.48 12.47
N LEU A 148 5.06 -15.48 13.10
CA LEU A 148 5.81 -16.49 12.34
C LEU A 148 4.87 -17.41 11.55
N HIS A 149 3.79 -17.91 12.16
CA HIS A 149 2.88 -18.84 11.51
C HIS A 149 1.88 -18.11 10.59
N GLY A 150 1.51 -16.88 10.92
CA GLY A 150 0.43 -16.17 10.26
C GLY A 150 0.66 -15.83 8.78
N LEU A 151 1.91 -15.57 8.39
CA LEU A 151 2.29 -15.28 6.99
C LEU A 151 2.88 -16.51 6.27
N ASN A 152 3.07 -17.65 6.94
CA ASN A 152 3.69 -18.84 6.35
C ASN A 152 2.66 -19.83 5.77
N SER A 153 1.38 -19.67 6.06
CA SER A 153 0.32 -20.31 5.28
C SER A 153 0.44 -19.89 3.82
N LYS A 154 0.44 -20.84 2.88
CA LYS A 154 0.43 -20.55 1.44
C LYS A 154 -0.69 -19.56 1.15
N PHE A 155 -0.35 -18.38 0.65
CA PHE A 155 -1.32 -17.49 0.04
C PHE A 155 -1.83 -18.17 -1.24
N PRO A 156 -3.15 -18.15 -1.49
CA PRO A 156 -3.71 -18.75 -2.69
C PRO A 156 -3.13 -18.14 -3.97
#